data_AF-I3NID2-F1
#
_entry.id   AF-I3NID2-F1
#
_cell.length_a   1.000
_cell.length_b   1.000
_cell.length_c   1.000
_cell.angle_alpha   90.00
_cell.angle_beta   90.00
_cell.angle_gamma   90.00
#
_symmetry.space_group_name_H-M   'P 1'
#
loop_
_entity.id
_entity.type
_entity.pdbx_description
1 polymer ?
#
loop_
_entity_poly.entity_id
_entity_poly.type
_entity_poly.pdbx_seq_one_letter_code
_entity_poly.pdbx_strand_id
1 'polypeptide(L)'
;MKVSNYSPWYRSDLNLSTIRLPMFVSRSDSTLNAIFGMNEQGKPEATSKSDPQGVTLSDAQKLAVNNSKFFEAGASMSLLDQPGKMGHVFDQYAKQLAGLLRHILDGQSEAANHTVHFQGRQQTLGAVLQAAIKPLSRESDQIGRQMDSIQDFQPWILDTLNTPLQGLADGSLKQGYPELLTKIRTLSAFGTTVWQLINPVENQAKPELYSQHKQANADACAALLREVGLSSQADDFDARFKEFSGKTRTPGFDNPLSRARSERMPMVTTDEDGARAVNGIYEDAAKYGLGFGQVVQRTVGGADDAALRQALGDRNQNINAIARSGAPIADLSRPFTMSEEDMGAVPEAYAQLGMAQMLEQHSMTHGTGINRWQPFGTFALESNQQGLPSAGAQSGGTCDILLALNTLGGERIYGNPDLALPAGLGIAAFMNFGGYHTFAETFPIAEAAAANRPYVPTNLAGVNQPDLFERIHASAEKYCPEGREQVGSYLNAHKETLVALQAQHPDLDLSPRVHDVEFHGSPEMIEKWRLM
;
A
#
# COMPACT_ATOMS: atom_id res chain seq x y z
N MET A 1 -3.35 -24.74 33.64
CA MET A 1 -2.11 -24.61 34.44
C MET A 1 -1.64 -23.16 34.30
N LYS A 2 -1.42 -22.44 35.40
CA LYS A 2 -0.88 -21.06 35.45
C LYS A 2 0.65 -21.08 35.38
N VAL A 3 1.25 -20.16 34.60
CA VAL A 3 2.58 -19.51 34.76
C VAL A 3 2.53 -18.24 33.85
N SER A 4 2.42 -16.96 34.27
CA SER A 4 3.38 -16.00 34.87
C SER A 4 4.76 -16.00 34.16
N ASN A 5 5.47 -14.94 33.78
CA ASN A 5 5.64 -13.54 34.22
C ASN A 5 6.35 -12.75 33.10
N TYR A 6 6.04 -11.46 32.93
CA TYR A 6 7.05 -10.38 32.88
C TYR A 6 6.39 -9.08 33.36
N SER A 7 7.13 -8.37 34.22
CA SER A 7 6.72 -7.26 35.09
C SER A 7 7.47 -5.96 34.69
N PRO A 8 7.42 -4.83 35.43
CA PRO A 8 6.68 -3.63 35.06
C PRO A 8 7.58 -2.38 34.93
N TRP A 9 7.17 -1.40 34.14
CA TRP A 9 7.69 -0.03 34.30
C TRP A 9 6.53 0.95 34.21
N TYR A 10 5.81 1.10 35.33
CA TYR A 10 4.95 2.24 35.60
C TYR A 10 5.67 3.12 36.62
N ARG A 11 5.89 4.38 36.26
CA ARG A 11 5.95 5.47 37.24
C ARG A 11 4.68 6.28 37.05
N SER A 12 3.92 6.35 38.14
CA SER A 12 2.73 7.16 38.34
C SER A 12 3.09 8.63 38.48
N ASP A 13 2.05 9.45 38.32
CA ASP A 13 1.84 10.79 38.87
C ASP A 13 1.78 11.89 37.80
N LEU A 14 0.62 12.00 37.15
CA LEU A 14 0.16 13.26 36.55
C LEU A 14 -1.36 13.40 36.72
N ASN A 15 -1.73 14.59 37.16
CA ASN A 15 -3.03 15.00 37.67
C ASN A 15 -4.17 14.80 36.65
N LEU A 16 -5.25 14.16 37.09
CA LEU A 16 -6.48 13.96 36.32
C LEU A 16 -7.31 15.24 36.30
N SER A 17 -7.21 16.03 35.24
CA SER A 17 -8.28 16.95 34.85
C SER A 17 -8.32 17.16 33.33
N THR A 18 -9.35 16.56 32.71
CA THR A 18 -9.88 16.82 31.35
C THR A 18 -9.02 16.40 30.15
N ILE A 19 -9.18 15.15 29.71
CA ILE A 19 -8.84 14.71 28.35
C ILE A 19 -10.11 14.13 27.73
N ARG A 20 -10.57 14.72 26.62
CA ARG A 20 -11.75 14.31 25.85
C ARG A 20 -11.35 13.25 24.83
N LEU A 21 -12.17 12.21 24.68
CA LEU A 21 -11.98 11.12 23.69
C LEU A 21 -12.08 11.69 22.25
N PRO A 22 -11.17 11.36 21.32
CA PRO A 22 -11.14 12.01 20.00
C PRO A 22 -12.14 11.45 18.98
N MET A 23 -12.70 10.25 19.19
CA MET A 23 -13.60 9.62 18.23
C MET A 23 -14.70 8.77 18.90
N PHE A 24 -15.88 8.69 18.26
CA PHE A 24 -16.98 7.78 18.62
C PHE A 24 -17.13 6.67 17.58
N VAL A 25 -17.10 5.41 18.01
CA VAL A 25 -17.22 4.23 17.13
C VAL A 25 -18.62 3.65 17.24
N SER A 26 -19.35 3.63 16.12
CA SER A 26 -20.67 3.01 15.97
C SER A 26 -20.55 1.63 15.31
N ARG A 27 -21.17 0.61 15.91
CA ARG A 27 -21.19 -0.78 15.42
C ARG A 27 -22.57 -1.40 15.56
N SER A 28 -22.89 -2.33 14.67
CA SER A 28 -23.98 -3.31 14.85
C SER A 28 -23.37 -4.69 14.71
N ASP A 29 -23.52 -5.52 15.75
CA ASP A 29 -22.84 -6.81 15.87
C ASP A 29 -21.31 -6.69 15.65
N SER A 30 -20.74 -7.45 14.72
CA SER A 30 -19.32 -7.41 14.34
C SER A 30 -18.98 -6.41 13.22
N THR A 31 -19.97 -5.66 12.71
CA THR A 31 -19.78 -4.74 11.59
C THR A 31 -19.50 -3.32 12.08
N LEU A 32 -18.43 -2.71 11.56
CA LEU A 32 -18.15 -1.28 11.75
C LEU A 32 -19.12 -0.46 10.89
N ASN A 33 -19.99 0.32 11.55
CA ASN A 33 -21.00 1.13 10.86
C ASN A 33 -20.47 2.53 10.55
N ALA A 34 -19.85 3.18 11.53
CA ALA A 34 -19.24 4.50 11.35
C ALA A 34 -18.27 4.83 12.48
N ILE A 35 -17.34 5.74 12.22
CA ILE A 35 -16.49 6.44 13.17
C ILE A 35 -16.77 7.92 13.01
N PHE A 36 -17.00 8.63 14.12
CA PHE A 36 -17.25 10.06 14.14
C PHE A 36 -16.11 10.77 14.86
N GLY A 37 -15.68 11.90 14.31
CA GLY A 37 -14.91 12.89 15.07
C GLY A 37 -15.77 13.51 16.16
N MET A 38 -15.14 13.99 17.22
CA MET A 38 -15.83 14.61 18.35
C MET A 38 -15.56 16.12 18.37
N ASN A 39 -16.61 16.93 18.54
CA ASN A 39 -16.46 18.37 18.66
C ASN A 39 -15.89 18.79 20.01
N GLU A 40 -15.63 20.10 20.17
CA GLU A 40 -15.16 20.71 21.43
C GLU A 40 -16.10 20.47 22.62
N GLN A 41 -17.34 20.02 22.40
CA GLN A 41 -18.32 19.66 23.42
C GLN A 41 -18.39 18.14 23.68
N GLY A 42 -17.56 17.33 23.01
CA GLY A 42 -17.55 15.88 23.12
C GLY A 42 -18.78 15.21 22.50
N LYS A 43 -19.33 15.79 21.42
CA LYS A 43 -20.43 15.21 20.64
C LYS A 43 -19.95 14.78 19.25
N PRO A 44 -20.50 13.71 18.65
CA PRO A 44 -20.21 13.33 17.28
C PRO A 44 -20.46 14.47 16.29
N GLU A 45 -19.48 14.80 15.48
CA GLU A 45 -19.60 15.77 14.39
C GLU A 45 -20.24 15.12 13.17
N ALA A 46 -21.20 15.80 12.54
CA ALA A 46 -21.84 15.32 11.33
C ALA A 46 -20.92 15.38 10.10
N THR A 47 -19.98 16.34 10.08
CA THR A 47 -19.05 16.62 8.98
C THR A 47 -17.75 15.85 9.05
N SER A 48 -17.47 15.20 10.18
CA SER A 48 -16.30 14.34 10.39
C SER A 48 -16.76 12.92 10.65
N LYS A 49 -17.17 12.23 9.58
CA LYS A 49 -17.70 10.87 9.64
C LYS A 49 -16.93 9.97 8.69
N SER A 50 -16.60 8.78 9.16
CA SER A 50 -15.98 7.73 8.36
C SER A 50 -16.83 6.47 8.44
N ASP A 51 -17.33 5.98 7.31
CA ASP A 51 -18.20 4.80 7.23
C ASP A 51 -17.86 3.98 5.97
N PRO A 52 -18.52 2.85 5.70
CA PRO A 52 -18.24 2.05 4.49
C PRO A 52 -18.42 2.78 3.16
N GLN A 53 -18.88 4.03 3.14
CA GLN A 53 -19.04 4.86 1.95
C GLN A 53 -17.89 5.88 1.84
N GLY A 54 -16.99 5.91 2.82
CA GLY A 54 -15.76 6.70 2.83
C GLY A 54 -15.70 7.68 3.98
N VAL A 55 -14.85 8.69 3.82
CA VAL A 55 -14.73 9.81 4.75
C VAL A 55 -15.54 10.99 4.22
N THR A 56 -16.48 11.48 5.03
CA THR A 56 -17.18 12.74 4.78
C THR A 56 -16.29 13.89 5.26
N LEU A 57 -16.13 14.90 4.40
CA LEU A 57 -15.29 16.08 4.63
C LEU A 57 -16.06 17.35 4.25
N SER A 58 -15.68 18.49 4.83
CA SER A 58 -16.07 19.81 4.32
C SER A 58 -15.46 20.08 2.94
N ASP A 59 -16.04 21.01 2.17
CA ASP A 59 -15.52 21.34 0.84
C ASP A 59 -14.09 21.91 0.90
N ALA A 60 -13.77 22.71 1.91
CA ALA A 60 -12.41 23.21 2.14
C ALA A 60 -11.40 22.07 2.39
N GLN A 61 -11.79 21.05 3.17
CA GLN A 61 -10.96 19.86 3.40
C GLN A 61 -10.80 19.01 2.14
N LYS A 62 -11.84 18.87 1.31
CA LYS A 62 -11.72 18.19 0.00
C LYS A 62 -10.73 18.91 -0.90
N LEU A 63 -10.78 20.24 -0.96
CA LEU A 63 -9.80 21.04 -1.72
C LEU A 63 -8.37 20.87 -1.21
N ALA A 64 -8.17 20.80 0.12
CA ALA A 64 -6.86 20.51 0.70
C ALA A 64 -6.36 19.10 0.34
N VAL A 65 -7.22 18.08 0.41
CA VAL A 65 -6.90 16.72 -0.04
C VAL A 65 -6.55 16.70 -1.52
N ASN A 66 -7.28 17.45 -2.35
CA ASN A 66 -7.02 17.53 -3.78
C ASN A 66 -5.68 18.20 -4.09
N ASN A 67 -5.34 19.29 -3.39
CA ASN A 67 -4.03 19.93 -3.45
C ASN A 67 -2.90 18.92 -3.19
N SER A 68 -3.05 18.10 -2.15
CA SER A 68 -2.08 17.05 -1.81
C SER A 68 -1.96 15.97 -2.88
N LYS A 69 -3.05 15.55 -3.54
CA LYS A 69 -2.98 14.59 -4.66
C LYS A 69 -2.13 15.13 -5.82
N PHE A 70 -2.27 16.42 -6.15
CA PHE A 70 -1.46 17.05 -7.21
C PHE A 70 0.02 17.13 -6.82
N PHE A 71 0.33 17.43 -5.55
CA PHE A 71 1.70 17.33 -5.05
C PHE A 71 2.26 15.90 -5.22
N GLU A 72 1.53 14.89 -4.73
CA GLU A 72 2.00 13.49 -4.80
C GLU A 72 2.21 13.02 -6.25
N ALA A 73 1.33 13.40 -7.18
CA ALA A 73 1.48 13.10 -8.60
C ALA A 73 2.73 13.78 -9.19
N GLY A 74 2.89 15.08 -8.96
CA GLY A 74 4.04 15.84 -9.45
C GLY A 74 5.37 15.32 -8.89
N ALA A 75 5.41 15.05 -7.58
CA ALA A 75 6.57 14.47 -6.92
C ALA A 75 6.88 13.07 -7.43
N SER A 76 5.86 12.23 -7.66
CA SER A 76 6.04 10.88 -8.22
C SER A 76 6.65 10.92 -9.61
N MET A 77 6.11 11.74 -10.53
CA MET A 77 6.67 11.90 -11.88
C MET A 77 8.13 12.38 -11.81
N SER A 78 8.40 13.39 -10.98
CA SER A 78 9.76 13.93 -10.80
C SER A 78 10.76 12.87 -10.33
N LEU A 79 10.36 12.05 -9.35
CA LEU A 79 11.19 10.97 -8.82
C LEU A 79 11.36 9.85 -9.85
N LEU A 80 10.32 9.51 -10.60
CA LEU A 80 10.36 8.48 -11.64
C LEU A 80 11.27 8.87 -12.82
N ASP A 81 11.19 10.13 -13.25
CA ASP A 81 12.03 10.67 -14.32
C ASP A 81 13.49 10.82 -13.88
N GLN A 82 13.74 11.15 -12.61
CA GLN A 82 15.07 11.38 -12.07
C GLN A 82 15.30 10.54 -10.79
N PRO A 83 15.46 9.21 -10.92
CA PRO A 83 15.41 8.29 -9.79
C PRO A 83 16.64 8.33 -8.87
N GLY A 84 17.76 8.94 -9.27
CA GLY A 84 18.98 9.06 -8.46
C GLY A 84 19.34 7.77 -7.70
N LYS A 85 19.54 7.87 -6.39
CA LYS A 85 19.85 6.71 -5.51
C LYS A 85 18.69 5.72 -5.40
N MET A 86 17.43 6.15 -5.52
CA MET A 86 16.30 5.21 -5.49
C MET A 86 16.39 4.22 -6.66
N GLY A 87 16.80 4.69 -7.84
CA GLY A 87 17.06 3.86 -9.00
C GLY A 87 18.16 2.83 -8.74
N HIS A 88 19.29 3.26 -8.16
CA HIS A 88 20.40 2.36 -7.80
C HIS A 88 19.98 1.26 -6.82
N VAL A 89 19.16 1.59 -5.83
CA VAL A 89 18.60 0.58 -4.92
C VAL A 89 17.80 -0.44 -5.72
N PHE A 90 16.81 -0.02 -6.51
CA PHE A 90 15.98 -0.98 -7.24
C PHE A 90 16.76 -1.78 -8.30
N ASP A 91 17.79 -1.20 -8.93
CA ASP A 91 18.71 -1.93 -9.82
C ASP A 91 19.46 -3.04 -9.11
N GLN A 92 20.05 -2.74 -7.96
CA GLN A 92 20.81 -3.71 -7.17
C GLN A 92 19.93 -4.91 -6.79
N TYR A 93 18.75 -4.64 -6.25
CA TYR A 93 17.87 -5.67 -5.74
C TYR A 93 17.12 -6.42 -6.84
N ALA A 94 16.77 -5.74 -7.94
CA ALA A 94 16.23 -6.40 -9.13
C ALA A 94 17.23 -7.39 -9.72
N LYS A 95 18.51 -7.01 -9.82
CA LYS A 95 19.58 -7.91 -10.29
C LYS A 95 19.73 -9.15 -9.40
N GLN A 96 19.67 -8.98 -8.08
CA GLN A 96 19.68 -10.13 -7.16
C GLN A 96 18.47 -11.04 -7.38
N LEU A 97 17.28 -10.47 -7.51
CA LEU A 97 16.06 -11.23 -7.79
C LEU A 97 16.14 -11.93 -9.16
N ALA A 98 16.71 -11.29 -10.18
CA ALA A 98 16.91 -11.90 -11.49
C ALA A 98 17.83 -13.13 -11.43
N GLY A 99 18.90 -13.06 -10.63
CA GLY A 99 19.76 -14.20 -10.35
C GLY A 99 19.00 -15.37 -9.74
N LEU A 100 18.13 -15.09 -8.76
CA LEU A 100 17.27 -16.10 -8.13
C LEU A 100 16.25 -16.69 -9.11
N LEU A 101 15.56 -15.84 -9.88
CA LEU A 101 14.56 -16.29 -10.85
C LEU A 101 15.18 -17.15 -11.95
N ARG A 102 16.40 -16.82 -12.41
CA ARG A 102 17.10 -17.61 -13.44
C ARG A 102 17.27 -19.08 -13.03
N HIS A 103 17.67 -19.35 -11.79
CA HIS A 103 17.83 -20.73 -11.29
C HIS A 103 16.52 -21.52 -11.31
N ILE A 104 15.40 -20.85 -11.07
CA ILE A 104 14.05 -21.44 -11.11
C ILE A 104 13.60 -21.67 -12.55
N LEU A 105 13.81 -20.69 -13.43
CA LEU A 105 13.30 -20.70 -14.80
C LEU A 105 14.09 -21.64 -15.71
N ASP A 106 15.40 -21.77 -15.48
CA ASP A 106 16.27 -22.67 -16.24
C ASP A 106 16.13 -24.14 -15.80
N GLY A 107 15.32 -24.43 -14.77
CA GLY A 107 15.07 -25.77 -14.26
C GLY A 107 16.27 -26.42 -13.56
N GLN A 108 17.30 -25.64 -13.24
CA GLN A 108 18.55 -26.12 -12.62
C GLN A 108 18.46 -26.18 -11.09
N SER A 109 17.41 -25.62 -10.49
CA SER A 109 17.31 -25.50 -9.04
C SER A 109 16.71 -26.72 -8.36
N GLU A 110 17.47 -27.31 -7.43
CA GLU A 110 16.97 -28.34 -6.53
C GLU A 110 16.00 -27.75 -5.50
N ALA A 111 16.32 -26.58 -4.96
CA ALA A 111 15.46 -25.88 -3.99
C ALA A 111 14.11 -25.48 -4.58
N ALA A 112 14.04 -25.17 -5.89
CA ALA A 112 12.78 -24.88 -6.57
C ALA A 112 11.81 -26.07 -6.56
N ASN A 113 12.31 -27.30 -6.42
CA ASN A 113 11.49 -28.51 -6.35
C ASN A 113 10.99 -28.83 -4.94
N HIS A 114 11.40 -28.08 -3.92
CA HIS A 114 10.89 -28.25 -2.56
C HIS A 114 9.37 -28.03 -2.52
N THR A 115 8.67 -28.94 -1.86
CA THR A 115 7.24 -28.80 -1.60
C THR A 115 7.01 -27.71 -0.56
N VAL A 116 6.15 -26.75 -0.91
CA VAL A 116 5.70 -25.66 -0.05
C VAL A 116 4.18 -25.64 0.06
N HIS A 117 3.68 -25.06 1.14
CA HIS A 117 2.27 -24.91 1.44
C HIS A 117 1.84 -23.46 1.20
N PHE A 118 1.19 -23.21 0.06
CA PHE A 118 0.86 -21.88 -0.40
C PHE A 118 -0.63 -21.79 -0.75
N GLN A 119 -1.32 -20.79 -0.21
CA GLN A 119 -2.76 -20.55 -0.43
C GLN A 119 -3.63 -21.80 -0.20
N GLY A 120 -3.32 -22.56 0.86
CA GLY A 120 -4.05 -23.78 1.24
C GLY A 120 -3.77 -25.01 0.37
N ARG A 121 -2.76 -24.97 -0.51
CA ARG A 121 -2.37 -26.08 -1.40
C ARG A 121 -0.90 -26.42 -1.27
N GLN A 122 -0.55 -27.68 -1.52
CA GLN A 122 0.83 -28.12 -1.71
C GLN A 122 1.26 -27.87 -3.16
N GLN A 123 2.38 -27.20 -3.36
CA GLN A 123 2.94 -26.83 -4.66
C GLN A 123 4.47 -26.84 -4.57
N THR A 124 5.19 -26.81 -5.69
CA THR A 124 6.66 -26.60 -5.65
C THR A 124 6.96 -25.11 -5.47
N LEU A 125 8.07 -24.78 -4.80
CA LEU A 125 8.50 -23.40 -4.60
C LEU A 125 8.67 -22.67 -5.95
N GLY A 126 9.25 -23.35 -6.95
CA GLY A 126 9.40 -22.81 -8.29
C GLY A 126 8.08 -22.45 -8.96
N ALA A 127 7.06 -23.32 -8.84
CA ALA A 127 5.73 -23.04 -9.40
C ALA A 127 5.07 -21.83 -8.72
N VAL A 128 5.21 -21.71 -7.40
CA VAL A 128 4.70 -20.57 -6.62
C VAL A 128 5.36 -19.27 -7.08
N LEU A 129 6.70 -19.24 -7.21
CA LEU A 129 7.44 -18.05 -7.63
C LEU A 129 7.17 -17.66 -9.09
N GLN A 130 7.05 -18.63 -10.00
CA GLN A 130 6.65 -18.38 -11.38
C GLN A 130 5.23 -17.81 -11.47
N ALA A 131 4.29 -18.37 -10.71
CA ALA A 131 2.91 -17.87 -10.67
C ALA A 131 2.83 -16.45 -10.12
N ALA A 132 3.68 -16.10 -9.15
CA ALA A 132 3.71 -14.77 -8.54
C ALA A 132 4.13 -13.66 -9.51
N ILE A 133 5.04 -13.95 -10.45
CA ILE A 133 5.50 -12.98 -11.46
C ILE A 133 4.71 -13.02 -12.76
N LYS A 134 3.91 -14.07 -13.02
CA LYS A 134 3.09 -14.20 -14.24
C LYS A 134 2.22 -12.97 -14.56
N PRO A 135 1.68 -12.21 -13.59
CA PRO A 135 0.98 -10.95 -13.87
C PRO A 135 1.84 -9.84 -14.51
N LEU A 136 3.16 -10.03 -14.69
CA LEU A 136 4.01 -9.13 -15.47
C LEU A 136 4.13 -9.56 -16.95
N SER A 137 3.48 -10.65 -17.33
CA SER A 137 3.39 -11.09 -18.73
C SER A 137 2.33 -10.30 -19.49
N ARG A 138 2.35 -10.41 -20.82
CA ARG A 138 1.45 -9.72 -21.77
C ARG A 138 -0.07 -9.84 -21.49
N GLU A 139 -0.49 -10.83 -20.72
CA GLU A 139 -1.91 -11.12 -20.45
C GLU A 139 -2.50 -10.27 -19.31
N SER A 140 -1.66 -9.48 -18.63
CA SER A 140 -2.08 -8.62 -17.53
C SER A 140 -2.13 -7.15 -17.94
N ASP A 141 -2.68 -6.34 -17.06
CA ASP A 141 -2.80 -4.90 -17.16
C ASP A 141 -2.29 -4.22 -15.89
N GLN A 142 -1.55 -4.98 -15.07
CA GLN A 142 -0.88 -4.47 -13.89
C GLN A 142 0.29 -3.57 -14.28
N ILE A 143 0.51 -2.58 -13.43
CA ILE A 143 1.60 -1.63 -13.59
C ILE A 143 2.94 -2.35 -13.41
N GLY A 144 3.92 -1.93 -14.20
CA GLY A 144 5.19 -2.63 -14.34
C GLY A 144 5.16 -3.73 -15.41
N ARG A 145 4.02 -3.99 -16.06
CA ARG A 145 4.00 -4.81 -17.28
C ARG A 145 4.38 -3.95 -18.50
N GLN A 146 5.68 -3.76 -18.71
CA GLN A 146 6.23 -3.01 -19.86
C GLN A 146 6.68 -3.90 -21.02
N MET A 147 6.14 -5.11 -21.08
CA MET A 147 6.51 -6.11 -22.07
C MET A 147 5.80 -5.83 -23.39
N ASP A 148 6.56 -5.82 -24.49
CA ASP A 148 6.02 -5.73 -25.84
C ASP A 148 5.38 -7.05 -26.28
N SER A 149 4.43 -6.97 -27.21
CA SER A 149 3.64 -8.12 -27.67
C SER A 149 4.46 -9.21 -28.37
N ILE A 150 5.66 -8.89 -28.83
CA ILE A 150 6.55 -9.77 -29.60
C ILE A 150 7.64 -10.47 -28.76
N GLN A 151 7.78 -10.11 -27.49
CA GLN A 151 8.83 -10.65 -26.62
C GLN A 151 8.40 -11.98 -25.98
N ASP A 152 9.37 -12.79 -25.55
CA ASP A 152 9.12 -13.92 -24.66
C ASP A 152 9.26 -13.48 -23.20
N PHE A 153 8.32 -13.90 -22.34
CA PHE A 153 8.19 -13.35 -20.98
C PHE A 153 9.43 -13.60 -20.11
N GLN A 154 9.94 -14.83 -20.09
CA GLN A 154 11.06 -15.20 -19.22
C GLN A 154 12.38 -14.50 -19.61
N PRO A 155 12.82 -14.50 -20.89
CA PRO A 155 13.98 -13.72 -21.29
C PRO A 155 13.82 -12.23 -21.01
N TRP A 156 12.64 -11.66 -21.32
CA TRP A 156 12.36 -10.24 -21.12
C TRP A 156 12.45 -9.82 -19.66
N ILE A 157 11.80 -10.55 -18.74
CA ILE A 157 11.81 -10.15 -17.33
C ILE A 157 13.21 -10.29 -16.73
N LEU A 158 13.96 -11.34 -17.10
CA LEU A 158 15.33 -11.51 -16.63
C LEU A 158 16.25 -10.41 -17.18
N ASP A 159 16.12 -10.04 -18.45
CA ASP A 159 16.91 -8.93 -19.03
C ASP A 159 16.55 -7.59 -18.36
N THR A 160 15.26 -7.30 -18.21
CA THR A 160 14.77 -6.07 -17.61
C THR A 160 15.30 -5.87 -16.19
N LEU A 161 15.30 -6.94 -15.37
CA LEU A 161 15.79 -6.89 -13.99
C LEU A 161 17.32 -6.85 -13.89
N ASN A 162 18.06 -7.35 -14.88
CA ASN A 162 19.54 -7.34 -14.88
C ASN A 162 20.14 -6.06 -15.46
N THR A 163 19.42 -5.40 -16.36
CA THR A 163 19.86 -4.17 -16.99
C THR A 163 19.63 -3.00 -16.03
N PRO A 164 20.65 -2.19 -15.70
CA PRO A 164 20.47 -1.00 -14.86
C PRO A 164 19.63 0.08 -15.57
N LEU A 165 19.02 0.99 -14.79
CA LEU A 165 18.27 2.16 -15.29
C LEU A 165 19.16 3.23 -15.97
N GLN A 166 20.39 2.89 -16.38
CA GLN A 166 21.31 3.83 -17.01
C GLN A 166 20.74 4.29 -18.37
N GLY A 167 20.44 5.59 -18.47
CA GLY A 167 19.89 6.17 -19.70
C GLY A 167 19.79 7.69 -19.78
N LEU A 168 19.90 8.44 -18.66
CA LEU A 168 19.79 9.91 -18.70
C LEU A 168 21.14 10.66 -18.68
N ALA A 169 22.21 10.06 -18.15
CA ALA A 169 23.51 10.72 -18.03
C ALA A 169 24.44 10.51 -19.24
N ASP A 170 24.30 9.41 -19.99
CA ASP A 170 25.16 9.06 -21.13
C ASP A 170 24.43 9.05 -22.48
N GLY A 171 23.12 9.33 -22.50
CA GLY A 171 22.28 9.35 -23.70
C GLY A 171 22.11 7.98 -24.37
N SER A 172 22.47 6.87 -23.71
CA SER A 172 22.39 5.53 -24.30
C SER A 172 20.96 4.95 -24.36
N LEU A 173 20.00 5.54 -23.62
CA LEU A 173 18.58 5.15 -23.59
C LEU A 173 18.34 3.64 -23.35
N LYS A 174 19.03 2.99 -22.39
CA LYS A 174 18.81 1.55 -22.18
C LYS A 174 17.51 1.23 -21.45
N GLN A 175 17.17 1.99 -20.41
CA GLN A 175 15.93 1.84 -19.62
C GLN A 175 15.55 3.16 -18.95
N GLY A 176 14.25 3.36 -18.69
CA GLY A 176 13.69 4.56 -18.04
C GLY A 176 12.73 4.23 -16.90
N TYR A 177 11.82 5.15 -16.58
CA TYR A 177 10.83 4.94 -15.53
C TYR A 177 9.95 3.69 -15.72
N PRO A 178 9.56 3.26 -16.95
CA PRO A 178 8.72 2.07 -17.11
C PRO A 178 9.40 0.81 -16.55
N GLU A 179 10.70 0.62 -16.80
CA GLU A 179 11.45 -0.51 -16.27
C GLU A 179 11.67 -0.41 -14.76
N LEU A 180 11.76 0.80 -14.19
CA LEU A 180 11.76 0.98 -12.74
C LEU A 180 10.45 0.47 -12.13
N LEU A 181 9.29 0.76 -12.74
CA LEU A 181 8.01 0.22 -12.30
C LEU A 181 8.01 -1.32 -12.37
N THR A 182 8.57 -1.92 -13.42
CA THR A 182 8.72 -3.39 -13.56
C THR A 182 9.56 -3.97 -12.42
N LYS A 183 10.70 -3.33 -12.09
CA LYS A 183 11.60 -3.76 -11.01
C LYS A 183 10.90 -3.72 -9.65
N ILE A 184 10.24 -2.60 -9.33
CA ILE A 184 9.50 -2.44 -8.06
C ILE A 184 8.36 -3.45 -7.98
N ARG A 185 7.57 -3.62 -9.05
CA ARG A 185 6.45 -4.58 -9.08
C ARG A 185 6.93 -6.02 -8.90
N THR A 186 8.06 -6.40 -9.51
CA THR A 186 8.61 -7.76 -9.38
C THR A 186 9.08 -8.03 -7.95
N LEU A 187 9.77 -7.06 -7.33
CA LEU A 187 10.16 -7.12 -5.91
C LEU A 187 8.94 -7.19 -5.00
N SER A 188 7.88 -6.43 -5.29
CA SER A 188 6.60 -6.53 -4.58
C SER A 188 6.02 -7.94 -4.67
N ALA A 189 5.98 -8.54 -5.86
CA ALA A 189 5.48 -9.91 -6.05
C ALA A 189 6.28 -10.91 -5.21
N PHE A 190 7.60 -10.84 -5.26
CA PHE A 190 8.49 -11.69 -4.47
C PHE A 190 8.25 -11.51 -2.96
N GLY A 191 8.18 -10.26 -2.49
CA GLY A 191 7.91 -9.93 -1.09
C GLY A 191 6.57 -10.47 -0.60
N THR A 192 5.50 -10.28 -1.37
CA THR A 192 4.17 -10.83 -1.07
C THR A 192 4.20 -12.35 -1.01
N THR A 193 4.93 -13.01 -1.92
CA THR A 193 5.10 -14.47 -1.90
C THR A 193 5.83 -14.94 -0.65
N VAL A 194 6.93 -14.29 -0.24
CA VAL A 194 7.64 -14.61 1.00
C VAL A 194 6.70 -14.43 2.21
N TRP A 195 5.96 -13.31 2.28
CA TRP A 195 4.99 -13.08 3.35
C TRP A 195 3.94 -14.20 3.45
N GLN A 196 3.35 -14.60 2.32
CA GLN A 196 2.32 -15.64 2.27
C GLN A 196 2.88 -17.04 2.57
N LEU A 197 4.12 -17.34 2.18
CA LEU A 197 4.79 -18.59 2.52
C LEU A 197 5.04 -18.70 4.02
N ILE A 198 5.44 -17.63 4.68
CA ILE A 198 5.73 -17.65 6.12
C ILE A 198 4.48 -17.46 6.99
N ASN A 199 3.34 -17.10 6.37
CA ASN A 199 2.01 -17.08 6.98
C ASN A 199 1.04 -18.00 6.20
N PRO A 200 1.24 -19.33 6.24
CA PRO A 200 0.36 -20.27 5.55
C PRO A 200 -1.07 -20.19 6.13
N VAL A 201 -2.06 -20.60 5.34
CA VAL A 201 -3.47 -20.60 5.77
C VAL A 201 -3.65 -21.49 7.01
N GLU A 202 -4.22 -20.94 8.07
CA GLU A 202 -4.55 -21.68 9.28
C GLU A 202 -5.67 -22.70 9.03
N ASN A 203 -5.49 -23.92 9.54
CA ASN A 203 -6.53 -24.94 9.55
C ASN A 203 -7.10 -25.04 10.97
N GLN A 204 -8.33 -24.56 11.18
CA GLN A 204 -8.97 -24.59 12.49
C GLN A 204 -9.12 -25.99 13.08
N ALA A 205 -9.28 -27.01 12.22
CA ALA A 205 -9.39 -28.40 12.66
C ALA A 205 -8.03 -29.04 12.98
N LYS A 206 -6.93 -28.46 12.48
CA LYS A 206 -5.56 -28.95 12.67
C LYS A 206 -4.57 -27.78 12.83
N PRO A 207 -4.63 -27.03 13.95
CA PRO A 207 -3.80 -25.85 14.15
C PRO A 207 -2.29 -26.13 14.11
N GLU A 208 -1.88 -27.34 14.48
CA GLU A 208 -0.49 -27.80 14.46
C GLU A 208 0.14 -27.75 13.05
N LEU A 209 -0.68 -27.87 12.01
CA LEU A 209 -0.22 -27.80 10.62
C LEU A 209 0.32 -26.41 10.27
N TYR A 210 -0.18 -25.34 10.91
CA TYR A 210 0.32 -24.00 10.62
C TYR A 210 1.83 -23.89 10.91
N SER A 211 2.26 -24.36 12.08
CA SER A 211 3.67 -24.30 12.48
C SER A 211 4.55 -25.21 11.61
N GLN A 212 4.05 -26.39 11.25
CA GLN A 212 4.77 -27.34 10.38
C GLN A 212 4.93 -26.78 8.96
N HIS A 213 3.84 -26.27 8.37
CA HIS A 213 3.86 -25.66 7.04
C HIS A 213 4.77 -24.43 7.01
N LYS A 214 4.71 -23.59 8.05
CA LYS A 214 5.57 -22.42 8.18
C LYS A 214 7.05 -22.79 8.19
N GLN A 215 7.43 -23.80 8.98
CA GLN A 215 8.83 -24.27 9.04
C GLN A 215 9.27 -24.83 7.69
N ALA A 216 8.47 -25.71 7.07
CA ALA A 216 8.80 -26.29 5.76
C ALA A 216 8.97 -25.21 4.67
N ASN A 217 8.11 -24.18 4.69
CA ASN A 217 8.21 -23.04 3.78
C ASN A 217 9.46 -22.19 4.05
N ALA A 218 9.81 -21.94 5.32
CA ALA A 218 11.02 -21.21 5.70
C ALA A 218 12.28 -21.96 5.25
N ASP A 219 12.34 -23.27 5.46
CA ASP A 219 13.46 -24.12 5.05
C ASP A 219 13.64 -24.10 3.51
N ALA A 220 12.54 -24.13 2.76
CA ALA A 220 12.56 -24.04 1.30
C ALA A 220 13.07 -22.66 0.81
N CYS A 221 12.60 -21.57 1.42
CA CYS A 221 13.10 -20.23 1.12
C CYS A 221 14.60 -20.09 1.42
N ALA A 222 15.06 -20.57 2.58
CA ALA A 222 16.47 -20.54 2.96
C ALA A 222 17.34 -21.41 2.04
N ALA A 223 16.86 -22.59 1.64
CA ALA A 223 17.55 -23.45 0.68
C ALA A 223 17.75 -22.74 -0.66
N LEU A 224 16.71 -22.09 -1.19
CA LEU A 224 16.79 -21.33 -2.44
C LEU A 224 17.77 -20.16 -2.33
N LEU A 225 17.72 -19.38 -1.25
CA LEU A 225 18.68 -18.29 -1.02
C LEU A 225 20.13 -18.80 -0.99
N ARG A 226 20.38 -19.94 -0.33
CA ARG A 226 21.71 -20.53 -0.26
C ARG A 226 22.21 -21.00 -1.63
N GLU A 227 21.34 -21.62 -2.42
CA GLU A 227 21.65 -22.12 -3.76
C GLU A 227 22.12 -20.99 -4.70
N VAL A 228 21.52 -19.81 -4.58
CA VAL A 228 21.83 -18.63 -5.41
C VAL A 228 22.97 -17.78 -4.84
N GLY A 229 23.70 -18.28 -3.84
CA GLY A 229 24.87 -17.64 -3.24
C GLY A 229 24.57 -16.61 -2.15
N LEU A 230 23.33 -16.55 -1.63
CA LEU A 230 22.90 -15.66 -0.55
C LEU A 230 22.91 -16.38 0.81
N SER A 231 24.03 -17.06 1.13
CA SER A 231 24.15 -17.91 2.33
C SER A 231 23.92 -17.14 3.63
N SER A 232 24.45 -15.92 3.76
CA SER A 232 24.23 -15.08 4.95
C SER A 232 22.77 -14.73 5.17
N GLN A 233 22.00 -14.52 4.10
CA GLN A 233 20.58 -14.21 4.14
C GLN A 233 19.77 -15.47 4.46
N ALA A 234 20.18 -16.62 3.93
CA ALA A 234 19.59 -17.91 4.24
C ALA A 234 19.73 -18.25 5.73
N ASP A 235 20.92 -18.05 6.31
CA ASP A 235 21.19 -18.34 7.72
C ASP A 235 20.42 -17.39 8.66
N ASP A 236 20.18 -16.15 8.22
CA ASP A 236 19.46 -15.11 8.97
C ASP A 236 17.96 -15.02 8.63
N PHE A 237 17.42 -15.91 7.79
CA PHE A 237 16.09 -15.75 7.18
C PHE A 237 14.98 -15.51 8.22
N ASP A 238 14.89 -16.36 9.24
CA ASP A 238 13.90 -16.23 10.31
C ASP A 238 14.08 -14.95 11.13
N ALA A 239 15.32 -14.57 11.41
CA ALA A 239 15.63 -13.35 12.15
C ALA A 239 15.25 -12.09 11.36
N ARG A 240 15.48 -12.09 10.04
CA ARG A 240 15.08 -11.02 9.12
C ARG A 240 13.56 -10.92 8.98
N PHE A 241 12.87 -12.06 8.90
CA PHE A 241 11.41 -12.09 8.86
C PHE A 241 10.78 -11.62 10.18
N LYS A 242 11.34 -12.04 11.32
CA LYS A 242 10.90 -11.58 12.65
C LYS A 242 11.10 -10.08 12.85
N GLU A 243 12.22 -9.55 12.37
CA GLU A 243 12.47 -8.11 12.37
C GLU A 243 11.43 -7.37 11.52
N PHE A 244 11.15 -7.84 10.30
CA PHE A 244 10.12 -7.29 9.43
C PHE A 244 8.73 -7.26 10.10
N SER A 245 8.25 -8.42 10.57
CA SER A 245 6.93 -8.55 11.20
C SER A 245 6.84 -7.79 12.54
N GLY A 246 7.95 -7.61 13.24
CA GLY A 246 8.03 -6.80 14.46
C GLY A 246 8.09 -5.29 14.23
N LYS A 247 8.35 -4.83 13.00
CA LYS A 247 8.59 -3.42 12.69
C LYS A 247 7.54 -2.83 11.74
N THR A 248 7.31 -3.41 10.58
CA THR A 248 6.45 -2.79 9.54
C THR A 248 5.14 -3.52 9.30
N ARG A 249 5.10 -4.84 9.54
CA ARG A 249 3.86 -5.64 9.48
C ARG A 249 3.44 -6.17 10.84
N THR A 250 3.23 -5.24 11.78
CA THR A 250 2.87 -5.53 13.17
C THR A 250 1.38 -5.88 13.29
N PRO A 251 0.92 -6.49 14.40
CA PRO A 251 -0.51 -6.63 14.68
C PRO A 251 -1.25 -5.27 14.69
N GLY A 252 -0.55 -4.19 15.07
CA GLY A 252 -1.07 -2.84 14.98
C GLY A 252 -1.30 -2.39 13.53
N PHE A 253 -0.38 -2.73 12.61
CA PHE A 253 -0.55 -2.49 11.18
C PHE A 253 -1.84 -3.11 10.67
N ASP A 254 -2.10 -4.39 10.98
CA ASP A 254 -3.28 -5.13 10.52
C ASP A 254 -4.56 -4.87 11.33
N ASN A 255 -4.60 -3.80 12.14
CA ASN A 255 -5.76 -3.46 12.94
C ASN A 255 -6.99 -3.15 12.05
N PRO A 256 -8.14 -3.82 12.29
CA PRO A 256 -9.31 -3.72 11.43
C PRO A 256 -10.00 -2.34 11.43
N LEU A 257 -9.79 -1.52 12.46
CA LEU A 257 -10.31 -0.15 12.53
C LEU A 257 -9.46 0.81 11.70
N SER A 258 -8.13 0.69 11.77
CA SER A 258 -7.23 1.57 11.01
C SER A 258 -7.17 1.21 9.53
N ARG A 259 -7.26 -0.09 9.19
CA ARG A 259 -7.23 -0.58 7.81
C ARG A 259 -8.57 -0.57 7.10
N ALA A 260 -9.63 -0.13 7.79
CA ALA A 260 -11.00 -0.34 7.34
C ALA A 260 -11.18 0.16 5.90
N ARG A 261 -11.71 -0.70 5.05
CA ARG A 261 -11.93 -0.39 3.64
C ARG A 261 -13.04 -1.26 3.10
N SER A 262 -13.87 -0.66 2.28
CA SER A 262 -14.94 -1.33 1.55
C SER A 262 -14.63 -1.23 0.07
N GLU A 263 -15.04 -2.21 -0.71
CA GLU A 263 -14.99 -2.01 -2.15
C GLU A 263 -16.06 -1.00 -2.57
N ARG A 264 -15.76 -0.22 -3.60
CA ARG A 264 -16.76 0.62 -4.26
C ARG A 264 -17.81 -0.28 -4.92
N MET A 265 -19.05 0.20 -4.96
CA MET A 265 -20.17 -0.60 -5.45
C MET A 265 -19.92 -1.06 -6.89
N PRO A 266 -19.94 -2.38 -7.16
CA PRO A 266 -19.77 -2.91 -8.50
C PRO A 266 -20.85 -2.40 -9.46
N MET A 267 -20.45 -2.16 -10.70
CA MET A 267 -21.36 -1.85 -11.80
C MET A 267 -21.53 -3.09 -12.66
N VAL A 268 -22.77 -3.44 -12.95
CA VAL A 268 -23.14 -4.58 -13.79
C VAL A 268 -23.96 -4.09 -14.98
N THR A 269 -23.77 -4.72 -16.13
CA THR A 269 -24.62 -4.50 -17.29
C THR A 269 -25.90 -5.32 -17.11
N THR A 270 -27.05 -4.70 -17.35
CA THR A 270 -28.35 -5.38 -17.37
C THR A 270 -28.94 -5.32 -18.78
N ASP A 271 -29.81 -6.26 -19.13
CA ASP A 271 -30.30 -6.44 -20.52
C ASP A 271 -31.06 -5.23 -21.09
N GLU A 272 -31.48 -4.28 -20.25
CA GLU A 272 -32.32 -3.14 -20.66
C GLU A 272 -31.68 -1.76 -20.47
N ASP A 273 -30.60 -1.65 -19.70
CA ASP A 273 -29.92 -0.39 -19.39
C ASP A 273 -28.43 -0.66 -19.23
N GLY A 274 -27.60 0.27 -19.72
CA GLY A 274 -26.14 0.20 -19.61
C GLY A 274 -25.62 -0.03 -18.18
N ALA A 275 -24.30 -0.10 -18.01
CA ALA A 275 -23.71 -0.45 -16.71
C ALA A 275 -24.26 0.43 -15.57
N ARG A 276 -24.84 -0.20 -14.54
CA ARG A 276 -25.37 0.47 -13.34
C ARG A 276 -24.83 -0.14 -12.06
N ALA A 277 -24.71 0.67 -11.02
CA ALA A 277 -24.29 0.19 -9.70
C ALA A 277 -25.33 -0.80 -9.13
N VAL A 278 -24.84 -1.90 -8.55
CA VAL A 278 -25.71 -2.83 -7.81
C VAL A 278 -26.10 -2.26 -6.45
N ASN A 279 -27.28 -2.63 -5.95
CA ASN A 279 -27.63 -2.41 -4.55
C ASN A 279 -27.00 -3.51 -3.67
N GLY A 280 -25.69 -3.38 -3.44
CA GLY A 280 -24.85 -4.41 -2.83
C GLY A 280 -24.94 -4.51 -1.31
N ILE A 281 -24.68 -5.71 -0.78
CA ILE A 281 -24.50 -5.96 0.66
C ILE A 281 -23.02 -6.22 0.92
N TYR A 282 -22.42 -5.47 1.85
CA TYR A 282 -21.04 -5.67 2.28
C TYR A 282 -20.88 -6.92 3.14
N GLU A 283 -19.90 -7.74 2.78
CA GLU A 283 -19.49 -8.96 3.48
C GLU A 283 -17.98 -8.95 3.70
N ASP A 284 -17.51 -9.69 4.70
CA ASP A 284 -16.07 -9.82 4.97
C ASP A 284 -15.35 -10.55 3.84
N ALA A 285 -14.34 -9.89 3.25
CA ALA A 285 -13.48 -10.42 2.20
C ALA A 285 -12.78 -11.73 2.59
N ALA A 286 -12.47 -11.93 3.88
CA ALA A 286 -11.80 -13.12 4.37
C ALA A 286 -12.62 -14.39 4.11
N LYS A 287 -13.95 -14.30 4.14
CA LYS A 287 -14.88 -15.42 3.84
C LYS A 287 -14.70 -15.98 2.43
N TYR A 288 -14.15 -15.17 1.52
CA TYR A 288 -13.96 -15.50 0.11
C TYR A 288 -12.48 -15.70 -0.25
N GLY A 289 -11.57 -15.69 0.74
CA GLY A 289 -10.13 -15.78 0.49
C GLY A 289 -9.54 -14.53 -0.17
N LEU A 290 -10.21 -13.38 -0.07
CA LEU A 290 -9.80 -12.11 -0.70
C LEU A 290 -9.00 -11.19 0.23
N GLY A 291 -8.63 -11.69 1.42
CA GLY A 291 -7.86 -10.96 2.41
C GLY A 291 -8.74 -10.07 3.29
N PHE A 292 -8.32 -8.83 3.52
CA PHE A 292 -8.95 -7.90 4.45
C PHE A 292 -9.78 -6.83 3.72
N GLY A 293 -10.97 -6.54 4.25
CA GLY A 293 -11.88 -5.48 3.80
C GLY A 293 -13.31 -5.97 3.68
N GLN A 294 -14.20 -5.09 3.22
CA GLN A 294 -15.58 -5.42 2.90
C GLN A 294 -15.77 -5.52 1.38
N VAL A 295 -16.38 -6.62 0.92
CA VAL A 295 -16.67 -6.89 -0.49
C VAL A 295 -18.16 -7.14 -0.70
N VAL A 296 -18.65 -6.91 -1.90
CA VAL A 296 -20.02 -7.11 -2.35
C VAL A 296 -20.07 -8.40 -3.15
N GLN A 297 -20.83 -9.35 -2.64
CA GLN A 297 -20.99 -10.68 -3.27
C GLN A 297 -22.46 -11.01 -3.52
N ARG A 298 -23.36 -10.19 -2.97
CA ARG A 298 -24.82 -10.33 -3.03
C ARG A 298 -25.49 -8.97 -3.06
N THR A 299 -26.71 -8.94 -3.54
CA THR A 299 -27.55 -7.74 -3.67
C THR A 299 -28.78 -7.81 -2.78
N VAL A 300 -29.30 -6.65 -2.40
CA VAL A 300 -30.54 -6.54 -1.63
C VAL A 300 -31.69 -7.17 -2.42
N GLY A 301 -32.37 -8.16 -1.84
CA GLY A 301 -33.47 -8.88 -2.48
C GLY A 301 -33.06 -9.81 -3.62
N GLY A 302 -31.76 -9.93 -3.92
CA GLY A 302 -31.22 -10.84 -4.94
C GLY A 302 -31.45 -10.40 -6.39
N ALA A 303 -31.87 -9.16 -6.64
CA ALA A 303 -32.29 -8.69 -7.96
C ALA A 303 -31.18 -8.77 -9.02
N ASP A 304 -29.92 -8.48 -8.66
CA ASP A 304 -28.79 -8.43 -9.60
C ASP A 304 -27.73 -9.51 -9.29
N ASP A 305 -28.05 -10.51 -8.47
CA ASP A 305 -27.09 -11.54 -8.04
C ASP A 305 -26.47 -12.30 -9.22
N ALA A 306 -27.26 -12.60 -10.26
CA ALA A 306 -26.78 -13.31 -11.43
C ALA A 306 -25.79 -12.47 -12.25
N ALA A 307 -26.15 -11.21 -12.54
CA ALA A 307 -25.29 -10.27 -13.26
C ALA A 307 -24.01 -9.97 -12.48
N LEU A 308 -24.11 -9.80 -11.15
CA LEU A 308 -22.96 -9.60 -10.28
C LEU A 308 -22.01 -10.81 -10.30
N ARG A 309 -22.53 -12.04 -10.17
CA ARG A 309 -21.70 -13.25 -10.24
C ARG A 309 -21.03 -13.42 -11.60
N GLN A 310 -21.75 -13.14 -12.68
CA GLN A 310 -21.18 -13.18 -14.03
C GLN A 310 -20.04 -12.18 -14.18
N ALA A 311 -20.22 -10.95 -13.67
CA ALA A 311 -19.21 -9.91 -13.75
C ALA A 311 -17.98 -10.20 -12.86
N LEU A 312 -18.18 -10.74 -11.65
CA LEU A 312 -17.11 -11.18 -10.75
C LEU A 312 -16.33 -12.41 -11.27
N GLY A 313 -16.97 -13.22 -12.11
CA GLY A 313 -16.43 -14.46 -12.65
C GLY A 313 -16.26 -15.56 -11.60
N ASP A 314 -15.78 -16.72 -12.05
CA ASP A 314 -15.57 -17.87 -11.17
C ASP A 314 -14.56 -17.54 -10.07
N ARG A 315 -14.95 -17.79 -8.81
CA ARG A 315 -14.12 -17.55 -7.62
C ARG A 315 -13.53 -16.14 -7.58
N ASN A 316 -14.28 -15.13 -8.01
CA ASN A 316 -13.88 -13.72 -7.97
C ASN A 316 -12.66 -13.39 -8.85
N GLN A 317 -12.38 -14.15 -9.91
CA GLN A 317 -11.23 -13.90 -10.79
C GLN A 317 -11.22 -12.49 -11.43
N ASN A 318 -12.40 -11.91 -11.67
CA ASN A 318 -12.56 -10.58 -12.30
C ASN A 318 -12.83 -9.48 -11.27
N ILE A 319 -12.64 -9.75 -9.97
CA ILE A 319 -12.99 -8.79 -8.93
C ILE A 319 -12.22 -7.47 -9.05
N ASN A 320 -10.99 -7.47 -9.55
CA ASN A 320 -10.27 -6.23 -9.81
C ASN A 320 -10.80 -5.50 -11.06
N ALA A 321 -11.36 -6.25 -12.02
CA ALA A 321 -11.72 -5.77 -13.35
C ALA A 321 -13.09 -5.11 -13.48
N ILE A 322 -14.01 -5.49 -12.60
CA ILE A 322 -15.37 -4.98 -12.64
C ILE A 322 -15.38 -3.45 -12.42
N ALA A 323 -16.06 -2.73 -13.31
CA ALA A 323 -16.28 -1.30 -13.18
C ALA A 323 -17.02 -1.00 -11.88
N ARG A 324 -16.78 0.18 -11.30
CA ARG A 324 -17.33 0.55 -9.98
C ARG A 324 -17.81 1.98 -9.96
N SER A 325 -18.90 2.19 -9.25
CA SER A 325 -19.46 3.52 -9.04
C SER A 325 -18.53 4.35 -8.17
N GLY A 326 -18.26 5.58 -8.59
CA GLY A 326 -17.36 6.49 -7.89
C GLY A 326 -15.92 5.99 -7.81
N ALA A 327 -15.47 5.17 -8.78
CA ALA A 327 -14.05 4.89 -8.93
C ALA A 327 -13.29 6.22 -9.11
N PRO A 328 -12.15 6.42 -8.43
CA PRO A 328 -11.44 7.70 -8.46
C PRO A 328 -10.72 7.95 -9.79
N ILE A 329 -10.73 6.98 -10.71
CA ILE A 329 -10.13 7.13 -12.04
C ILE A 329 -11.05 6.38 -13.00
N ALA A 330 -11.77 7.11 -13.85
CA ALA A 330 -12.53 6.55 -14.96
C ALA A 330 -11.67 6.46 -16.24
N ASP A 331 -10.73 7.39 -16.42
CA ASP A 331 -9.71 7.31 -17.47
C ASP A 331 -8.61 6.31 -17.08
N LEU A 332 -8.74 5.08 -17.55
CA LEU A 332 -7.77 4.01 -17.28
C LEU A 332 -6.36 4.29 -17.80
N SER A 333 -6.14 5.36 -18.57
CA SER A 333 -4.83 5.78 -19.04
C SER A 333 -4.14 6.79 -18.12
N ARG A 334 -4.86 7.34 -17.12
CA ARG A 334 -4.34 8.36 -16.21
C ARG A 334 -3.68 7.73 -14.97
N PRO A 335 -2.38 8.00 -14.72
CA PRO A 335 -1.74 7.61 -13.47
C PRO A 335 -2.20 8.47 -12.29
N PHE A 336 -1.91 8.01 -11.07
CA PHE A 336 -2.16 8.71 -9.81
C PHE A 336 -3.62 8.81 -9.36
N THR A 337 -3.83 9.29 -8.13
CA THR A 337 -5.12 9.20 -7.43
C THR A 337 -6.10 10.36 -7.74
N MET A 338 -5.87 11.13 -8.80
CA MET A 338 -6.72 12.28 -9.16
C MET A 338 -7.96 11.82 -9.92
N SER A 339 -9.12 12.23 -9.43
CA SER A 339 -10.43 12.01 -10.05
C SER A 339 -10.72 12.93 -11.21
N GLU A 340 -11.76 12.61 -11.96
CA GLU A 340 -12.29 13.44 -13.04
C GLU A 340 -12.66 14.83 -12.52
N GLU A 341 -13.20 14.90 -11.30
CA GLU A 341 -13.49 16.17 -10.62
C GLU A 341 -12.20 16.92 -10.30
N ASP A 342 -11.18 16.24 -9.78
CA ASP A 342 -9.88 16.84 -9.49
C ASP A 342 -9.25 17.41 -10.78
N MET A 343 -9.30 16.64 -11.87
CA MET A 343 -8.78 17.04 -13.18
C MET A 343 -9.60 18.16 -13.83
N GLY A 344 -10.89 18.29 -13.49
CA GLY A 344 -11.72 19.41 -13.94
C GLY A 344 -11.36 20.75 -13.28
N ALA A 345 -10.57 20.73 -12.20
CA ALA A 345 -10.23 21.89 -11.40
C ALA A 345 -8.76 21.84 -10.91
N VAL A 346 -7.81 21.66 -11.85
CA VAL A 346 -6.37 21.71 -11.53
C VAL A 346 -6.00 23.08 -10.95
N PRO A 347 -5.39 23.18 -9.76
CA PRO A 347 -5.00 24.47 -9.20
C PRO A 347 -3.93 25.15 -10.06
N GLU A 348 -4.05 26.48 -10.21
CA GLU A 348 -3.23 27.30 -11.12
C GLU A 348 -1.72 27.10 -10.91
N ALA A 349 -1.28 26.99 -9.65
CA ALA A 349 0.14 26.76 -9.35
C ALA A 349 0.69 25.46 -9.96
N TYR A 350 -0.11 24.39 -10.03
CA TYR A 350 0.28 23.14 -10.70
C TYR A 350 0.14 23.23 -12.23
N ALA A 351 -0.87 23.96 -12.72
CA ALA A 351 -1.04 24.19 -14.15
C ALA A 351 0.18 24.92 -14.74
N GLN A 352 0.72 25.92 -14.04
CA GLN A 352 1.93 26.65 -14.43
C GLN A 352 3.18 25.78 -14.46
N LEU A 353 3.23 24.72 -13.65
CA LEU A 353 4.30 23.71 -13.69
C LEU A 353 4.10 22.67 -14.81
N GLY A 354 3.07 22.79 -15.64
CA GLY A 354 2.83 21.88 -16.76
C GLY A 354 2.24 20.52 -16.36
N MET A 355 1.52 20.44 -15.23
CA MET A 355 0.93 19.19 -14.72
C MET A 355 0.20 18.37 -15.79
N ALA A 356 -0.63 19.01 -16.61
CA ALA A 356 -1.39 18.32 -17.66
C ALA A 356 -0.48 17.63 -18.70
N GLN A 357 0.58 18.31 -19.14
CA GLN A 357 1.53 17.77 -20.10
C GLN A 357 2.32 16.60 -19.49
N MET A 358 2.73 16.72 -18.22
CA MET A 358 3.45 15.65 -17.55
C MET A 358 2.58 14.40 -17.34
N LEU A 359 1.30 14.57 -17.01
CA LEU A 359 0.34 13.47 -16.92
C LEU A 359 0.17 12.75 -18.26
N GLU A 360 0.13 13.49 -19.37
CA GLU A 360 0.07 12.91 -20.72
C GLU A 360 1.33 12.10 -21.04
N GLN A 361 2.52 12.60 -20.71
CA GLN A 361 3.80 11.90 -20.90
C GLN A 361 3.92 10.61 -20.08
N HIS A 362 3.22 10.56 -18.95
CA HIS A 362 3.17 9.40 -18.05
C HIS A 362 1.93 8.52 -18.25
N SER A 363 1.12 8.81 -19.28
CA SER A 363 -0.08 8.05 -19.56
C SER A 363 0.26 6.58 -19.81
N MET A 364 -0.43 5.71 -19.10
CA MET A 364 -0.23 4.26 -19.17
C MET A 364 -1.58 3.60 -18.94
N THR A 365 -1.91 2.56 -19.72
CA THR A 365 -3.12 1.78 -19.46
C THR A 365 -2.99 1.01 -18.14
N HIS A 366 -3.49 1.60 -17.07
CA HIS A 366 -3.79 0.97 -15.80
C HIS A 366 -5.08 0.19 -16.01
N GLY A 367 -5.01 -1.11 -16.30
CA GLY A 367 -6.26 -1.84 -16.45
C GLY A 367 -6.94 -2.07 -15.10
N THR A 368 -7.36 -3.30 -14.87
CA THR A 368 -8.11 -3.77 -13.72
C THR A 368 -7.40 -3.56 -12.37
N GLY A 369 -6.12 -3.16 -12.36
CA GLY A 369 -5.37 -2.85 -11.16
C GLY A 369 -5.85 -1.61 -10.38
N ILE A 370 -6.57 -0.67 -10.98
CA ILE A 370 -6.92 0.60 -10.31
C ILE A 370 -7.60 0.35 -8.96
N ASN A 371 -7.27 1.21 -8.00
CA ASN A 371 -7.77 1.07 -6.65
C ASN A 371 -9.29 1.15 -6.57
N ARG A 372 -9.88 -0.02 -6.30
CA ARG A 372 -11.31 -0.22 -6.11
C ARG A 372 -11.81 0.05 -4.71
N TRP A 373 -10.89 0.31 -3.77
CA TRP A 373 -11.22 0.45 -2.37
C TRP A 373 -11.70 1.87 -2.08
N GLN A 374 -12.60 1.95 -1.12
CA GLN A 374 -13.01 3.16 -0.44
C GLN A 374 -12.48 3.04 0.99
N PRO A 375 -11.35 3.69 1.32
CA PRO A 375 -10.84 3.71 2.67
C PRO A 375 -11.84 4.38 3.61
N PHE A 376 -11.93 3.82 4.81
CA PHE A 376 -12.62 4.39 5.94
C PHE A 376 -11.86 3.99 7.22
N GLY A 377 -12.43 4.24 8.38
CA GLY A 377 -11.76 3.94 9.64
C GLY A 377 -10.89 5.09 10.15
N THR A 378 -10.10 4.80 11.19
CA THR A 378 -9.38 5.85 11.94
C THR A 378 -8.28 6.49 11.10
N PHE A 379 -7.47 5.68 10.39
CA PHE A 379 -6.36 6.20 9.58
C PHE A 379 -6.85 7.09 8.44
N ALA A 380 -7.88 6.67 7.70
CA ALA A 380 -8.44 7.45 6.61
C ALA A 380 -9.02 8.77 7.13
N LEU A 381 -9.80 8.72 8.22
CA LEU A 381 -10.38 9.92 8.84
C LEU A 381 -9.30 10.91 9.28
N GLU A 382 -8.31 10.44 10.04
CA GLU A 382 -7.20 11.23 10.54
C GLU A 382 -6.39 11.86 9.39
N SER A 383 -6.15 11.12 8.31
CA SER A 383 -5.38 11.61 7.15
C SER A 383 -6.14 12.66 6.38
N ASN A 384 -7.39 12.39 6.04
CA ASN A 384 -8.18 13.32 5.25
C ASN A 384 -8.52 14.60 6.00
N GLN A 385 -8.70 14.54 7.33
CA GLN A 385 -8.87 15.75 8.16
C GLN A 385 -7.64 16.67 8.13
N GLN A 386 -6.44 16.10 7.98
CA GLN A 386 -5.19 16.84 7.85
C GLN A 386 -4.88 17.24 6.41
N GLY A 387 -5.82 17.06 5.48
CA GLY A 387 -5.62 17.37 4.07
C GLY A 387 -4.74 16.36 3.33
N LEU A 388 -4.45 15.21 3.91
CA LEU A 388 -3.69 14.13 3.25
C LEU A 388 -4.64 13.15 2.55
N PRO A 389 -4.30 12.68 1.34
CA PRO A 389 -5.12 11.75 0.61
C PRO A 389 -4.97 10.32 1.15
N SER A 390 -6.01 9.51 0.96
CA SER A 390 -6.00 8.08 1.26
C SER A 390 -6.63 7.31 0.11
N ALA A 391 -5.98 6.25 -0.35
CA ALA A 391 -6.46 5.45 -1.46
C ALA A 391 -6.73 4.01 -1.03
N GLY A 392 -5.81 3.34 -0.33
CA GLY A 392 -5.90 1.90 -0.05
C GLY A 392 -5.90 1.49 1.44
N ALA A 393 -5.84 2.47 2.35
CA ALA A 393 -5.33 2.41 3.73
C ALA A 393 -3.79 2.22 3.78
N GLN A 394 -3.20 1.99 4.95
CA GLN A 394 -1.75 1.76 5.05
C GLN A 394 -1.27 0.62 4.13
N SER A 395 -0.16 0.87 3.42
CA SER A 395 0.23 0.08 2.26
C SER A 395 0.88 -1.24 2.63
N GLY A 396 0.13 -2.33 2.42
CA GLY A 396 0.67 -3.68 2.58
C GLY A 396 1.76 -3.99 1.54
N GLY A 397 1.62 -3.48 0.32
CA GLY A 397 2.63 -3.63 -0.72
C GLY A 397 3.95 -2.95 -0.38
N THR A 398 3.92 -1.83 0.36
CA THR A 398 5.15 -1.20 0.87
C THR A 398 5.88 -2.12 1.83
N CYS A 399 5.16 -2.73 2.78
CA CYS A 399 5.74 -3.72 3.67
C CYS A 399 6.34 -4.89 2.88
N ASP A 400 5.62 -5.41 1.90
CA ASP A 400 6.08 -6.54 1.09
C ASP A 400 7.35 -6.20 0.29
N ILE A 401 7.46 -5.00 -0.30
CA ILE A 401 8.68 -4.57 -0.98
C ILE A 401 9.84 -4.44 0.01
N LEU A 402 9.62 -3.84 1.19
CA LEU A 402 10.65 -3.77 2.24
C LEU A 402 11.07 -5.16 2.72
N LEU A 403 10.16 -6.14 2.76
CA LEU A 403 10.48 -7.55 3.04
C LEU A 403 11.35 -8.15 1.95
N ALA A 404 11.04 -7.91 0.66
CA ALA A 404 11.88 -8.35 -0.45
C ALA A 404 13.31 -7.80 -0.33
N LEU A 405 13.45 -6.50 -0.08
CA LEU A 405 14.75 -5.86 0.13
C LEU A 405 15.48 -6.43 1.36
N ASN A 406 14.77 -6.66 2.47
CA ASN A 406 15.38 -7.25 3.66
C ASN A 406 15.79 -8.72 3.46
N THR A 407 15.10 -9.45 2.59
CA THR A 407 15.35 -10.86 2.29
C THR A 407 16.55 -11.04 1.35
N LEU A 408 16.66 -10.20 0.32
CA LEU A 408 17.72 -10.29 -0.70
C LEU A 408 19.00 -9.53 -0.29
N GLY A 409 18.89 -8.52 0.56
CA GLY A 409 19.97 -7.60 0.89
C GLY A 409 21.08 -8.23 1.73
N GLY A 410 22.34 -7.87 1.42
CA GLY A 410 23.48 -8.20 2.28
C GLY A 410 23.34 -7.56 3.66
N GLU A 411 22.99 -6.29 3.68
CA GLU A 411 22.69 -5.53 4.89
C GLU A 411 21.22 -5.68 5.29
N ARG A 412 20.91 -5.41 6.56
CA ARG A 412 19.53 -5.27 7.04
C ARG A 412 18.99 -3.89 6.66
N ILE A 413 17.73 -3.83 6.26
CA ILE A 413 17.09 -2.55 5.91
C ILE A 413 16.70 -1.72 7.15
N TYR A 414 16.40 -2.40 8.26
CA TYR A 414 15.97 -1.78 9.50
C TYR A 414 17.14 -1.10 10.21
N GLY A 415 17.04 0.21 10.43
CA GLY A 415 18.14 1.03 10.95
C GLY A 415 19.13 1.50 9.89
N ASN A 416 18.87 1.23 8.60
CA ASN A 416 19.70 1.70 7.49
C ASN A 416 18.97 2.80 6.70
N PRO A 417 19.04 4.07 7.12
CA PRO A 417 18.34 5.17 6.46
C PRO A 417 18.83 5.40 5.01
N ASP A 418 20.08 5.05 4.72
CA ASP A 418 20.66 5.19 3.38
C ASP A 418 20.15 4.14 2.39
N LEU A 419 19.45 3.11 2.86
CA LEU A 419 18.73 2.14 2.05
C LEU A 419 17.21 2.32 2.14
N ALA A 420 16.67 2.44 3.36
CA ALA A 420 15.23 2.45 3.61
C ALA A 420 14.53 3.70 3.05
N LEU A 421 15.12 4.89 3.19
CA LEU A 421 14.52 6.13 2.70
C LEU A 421 14.51 6.26 1.16
N PRO A 422 15.62 6.00 0.43
CA PRO A 422 15.54 5.97 -1.03
C PRO A 422 14.60 4.87 -1.55
N ALA A 423 14.60 3.68 -0.93
CA ALA A 423 13.58 2.67 -1.26
C ALA A 423 12.16 3.19 -1.03
N GLY A 424 11.93 3.89 0.08
CA GLY A 424 10.67 4.53 0.43
C GLY A 424 10.18 5.52 -0.62
N LEU A 425 11.05 6.38 -1.15
CA LEU A 425 10.72 7.32 -2.23
C LEU A 425 10.23 6.58 -3.49
N GLY A 426 10.97 5.56 -3.93
CA GLY A 426 10.58 4.80 -5.12
C GLY A 426 9.33 3.97 -4.92
N ILE A 427 9.13 3.37 -3.73
CA ILE A 427 7.87 2.66 -3.40
C ILE A 427 6.69 3.63 -3.42
N ALA A 428 6.83 4.80 -2.79
CA ALA A 428 5.78 5.80 -2.74
C ALA A 428 5.41 6.25 -4.16
N ALA A 429 6.41 6.58 -4.99
CA ALA A 429 6.20 6.98 -6.38
C ALA A 429 5.52 5.87 -7.21
N PHE A 430 5.94 4.61 -7.07
CA PHE A 430 5.31 3.47 -7.74
C PHE A 430 3.86 3.25 -7.31
N MET A 431 3.60 3.27 -6.01
CA MET A 431 2.27 3.04 -5.46
C MET A 431 1.30 4.16 -5.83
N ASN A 432 1.79 5.40 -5.82
CA ASN A 432 1.02 6.56 -6.24
C ASN A 432 0.80 6.53 -7.74
N PHE A 433 1.81 6.24 -8.56
CA PHE A 433 1.67 6.08 -10.02
C PHE A 433 0.51 5.16 -10.38
N GLY A 434 0.34 4.06 -9.63
CA GLY A 434 -0.79 3.16 -9.85
C GLY A 434 -2.13 3.49 -9.26
N GLY A 435 -2.25 4.62 -8.59
CA GLY A 435 -3.41 4.94 -7.78
C GLY A 435 -3.66 3.94 -6.64
N TYR A 436 -2.70 3.05 -6.34
CA TYR A 436 -2.85 2.00 -5.34
C TYR A 436 -2.82 2.58 -3.92
N HIS A 437 -1.84 3.44 -3.65
CA HIS A 437 -1.66 4.08 -2.35
C HIS A 437 -1.07 5.49 -2.50
N THR A 438 -1.27 6.31 -1.49
CA THR A 438 -0.74 7.68 -1.39
C THR A 438 0.63 7.71 -0.72
N PHE A 439 1.31 8.85 -0.76
CA PHE A 439 2.57 9.03 -0.02
C PHE A 439 2.34 8.92 1.49
N ALA A 440 1.20 9.41 1.98
CA ALA A 440 0.78 9.26 3.38
C ALA A 440 0.63 7.79 3.83
N GLU A 441 0.29 6.89 2.91
CA GLU A 441 0.10 5.46 3.17
C GLU A 441 1.39 4.62 3.06
N THR A 442 2.46 5.20 2.51
CA THR A 442 3.66 4.47 2.05
C THR A 442 4.93 4.97 2.72
N PHE A 443 5.27 6.24 2.54
CA PHE A 443 6.56 6.80 2.98
C PHE A 443 6.81 6.70 4.50
N PRO A 444 5.81 6.94 5.39
CA PRO A 444 6.01 6.78 6.83
C PRO A 444 6.39 5.36 7.28
N ILE A 445 6.07 4.33 6.49
CA ILE A 445 6.49 2.94 6.75
C ILE A 445 8.00 2.81 6.52
N ALA A 446 8.52 3.41 5.45
CA ALA A 446 9.94 3.44 5.15
C ALA A 446 10.72 4.27 6.19
N GLU A 447 10.16 5.38 6.68
CA GLU A 447 10.74 6.15 7.80
C GLU A 447 10.81 5.32 9.09
N ALA A 448 9.79 4.51 9.38
CA ALA A 448 9.83 3.58 10.51
C ALA A 448 10.93 2.52 10.36
N ALA A 449 11.10 1.97 9.16
CA ALA A 449 12.20 1.06 8.85
C ALA A 449 13.57 1.74 9.01
N ALA A 450 13.75 2.92 8.45
CA ALA A 450 14.97 3.73 8.55
C ALA A 450 15.36 4.02 10.01
N ALA A 451 14.38 4.36 10.86
CA ALA A 451 14.57 4.65 12.28
C ALA A 451 14.61 3.39 13.17
N ASN A 452 14.55 2.19 12.58
CA ASN A 452 14.48 0.91 13.31
C ASN A 452 13.39 0.89 14.40
N ARG A 453 12.21 1.42 14.12
CA ARG A 453 11.07 1.46 15.07
C ARG A 453 9.83 0.80 14.47
N PRO A 454 8.91 0.30 15.32
CA PRO A 454 7.62 -0.14 14.84
C PRO A 454 6.87 0.99 14.14
N TYR A 455 6.31 0.71 12.97
CA TYR A 455 5.31 1.54 12.32
C TYR A 455 3.98 1.42 13.07
N VAL A 456 3.31 2.55 13.24
CA VAL A 456 2.01 2.65 13.88
C VAL A 456 1.06 3.35 12.90
N PRO A 457 -0.05 2.72 12.48
CA PRO A 457 -0.97 3.26 11.48
C PRO A 457 -1.93 4.27 12.08
N THR A 458 -1.38 5.36 12.58
CA THR A 458 -2.16 6.47 13.13
C THR A 458 -1.42 7.76 12.92
N ASN A 459 -2.16 8.83 12.58
CA ASN A 459 -1.55 10.14 12.45
C ASN A 459 -1.20 10.78 13.80
N LEU A 460 -1.46 10.05 14.88
CA LEU A 460 -1.08 10.39 16.26
C LEU A 460 0.37 10.02 16.59
N ALA A 461 1.01 9.15 15.80
CA ALA A 461 2.43 8.88 15.93
C ALA A 461 3.21 10.01 15.25
N GLY A 462 4.23 10.56 15.92
CA GLY A 462 4.98 11.75 15.49
C GLY A 462 5.70 11.73 14.13
N VAL A 463 5.39 10.76 13.25
CA VAL A 463 5.86 10.65 11.86
C VAL A 463 4.79 10.88 10.81
N ASN A 464 3.55 11.12 11.23
CA ASN A 464 2.44 11.52 10.36
C ASN A 464 2.11 13.01 10.61
N GLN A 465 3.17 13.78 10.86
CA GLN A 465 3.15 15.22 11.06
C GLN A 465 2.81 15.92 9.74
N PRO A 466 2.24 17.15 9.79
CA PRO A 466 1.78 17.91 8.62
C PRO A 466 2.91 18.20 7.61
N ASP A 467 4.17 18.08 8.02
CA ASP A 467 5.37 18.31 7.21
C ASP A 467 5.80 17.06 6.39
N LEU A 468 4.89 16.11 6.12
CA LEU A 468 5.20 14.90 5.33
C LEU A 468 5.88 15.26 4.00
N PHE A 469 5.35 16.26 3.30
CA PHE A 469 5.84 16.65 1.99
C PHE A 469 7.20 17.36 2.07
N GLU A 470 7.48 18.08 3.14
CA GLU A 470 8.82 18.59 3.47
C GLU A 470 9.82 17.47 3.74
N ARG A 471 9.44 16.43 4.49
CA ARG A 471 10.33 15.28 4.75
C ARG A 471 10.63 14.48 3.50
N ILE A 472 9.64 14.34 2.61
CA ILE A 472 9.82 13.72 1.29
C ILE A 472 10.76 14.56 0.43
N HIS A 473 10.55 15.88 0.38
CA HIS A 473 11.46 16.78 -0.33
C HIS A 473 12.89 16.71 0.23
N ALA A 474 13.07 16.78 1.55
CA ALA A 474 14.40 16.66 2.19
C ALA A 474 15.08 15.31 1.89
N SER A 475 14.29 14.23 1.83
CA SER A 475 14.80 12.91 1.43
C SER A 475 15.20 12.90 -0.05
N ALA A 476 14.39 13.51 -0.92
CA ALA A 476 14.70 13.66 -2.34
C ALA A 476 15.95 14.52 -2.57
N GLU A 477 16.15 15.61 -1.82
CA GLU A 477 17.36 16.43 -1.88
C GLU A 477 18.62 15.62 -1.57
N LYS A 478 18.54 14.70 -0.61
CA LYS A 478 19.67 13.85 -0.22
C LYS A 478 19.93 12.72 -1.22
N TYR A 479 18.87 12.09 -1.74
CA TYR A 479 18.99 10.81 -2.45
C TYR A 479 18.69 10.87 -3.94
N CYS A 480 17.93 11.85 -4.41
CA CYS A 480 17.57 12.06 -5.81
C CYS A 480 17.89 13.51 -6.22
N PRO A 481 19.16 13.94 -6.17
CA PRO A 481 19.53 15.34 -6.33
C PRO A 481 19.17 15.92 -7.71
N GLU A 482 19.04 15.08 -8.74
CA GLU A 482 18.62 15.47 -10.09
C GLU A 482 17.11 15.77 -10.17
N GLY A 483 16.29 15.08 -9.36
CA GLY A 483 14.84 15.27 -9.31
C GLY A 483 14.38 16.32 -8.28
N ARG A 484 15.28 16.76 -7.39
CA ARG A 484 14.91 17.60 -6.23
C ARG A 484 14.29 18.94 -6.62
N GLU A 485 14.76 19.58 -7.70
CA GLU A 485 14.28 20.91 -8.11
C GLU A 485 12.80 20.86 -8.51
N GLN A 486 12.40 19.82 -9.24
CA GLN A 486 11.02 19.62 -9.65
C GLN A 486 10.13 19.26 -8.45
N VAL A 487 10.59 18.36 -7.55
CA VAL A 487 9.88 18.05 -6.29
C VAL A 487 9.70 19.32 -5.43
N GLY A 488 10.74 20.15 -5.31
CA GLY A 488 10.69 21.41 -4.59
C GLY A 488 9.74 22.43 -5.22
N SER A 489 9.65 22.45 -6.55
CA SER A 489 8.69 23.30 -7.28
C SER A 489 7.25 22.89 -6.99
N TYR A 490 6.96 21.57 -6.97
CA TYR A 490 5.65 21.07 -6.55
C TYR A 490 5.35 21.32 -5.08
N LEU A 491 6.35 21.25 -4.19
CA LEU A 491 6.17 21.60 -2.78
C LEU A 491 5.81 23.09 -2.61
N ASN A 492 6.41 23.97 -3.41
CA ASN A 492 6.07 25.39 -3.40
C ASN A 492 4.63 25.61 -3.92
N ALA A 493 4.26 24.99 -5.05
CA ALA A 493 2.89 25.05 -5.56
C ALA A 493 1.86 24.54 -4.54
N HIS A 494 2.20 23.47 -3.81
CA HIS A 494 1.38 22.95 -2.71
C HIS A 494 1.18 23.98 -1.60
N LYS A 495 2.27 24.63 -1.15
CA LYS A 495 2.23 25.66 -0.10
C LYS A 495 1.44 26.89 -0.53
N GLU A 496 1.66 27.38 -1.74
CA GLU A 496 0.96 28.54 -2.30
C GLU A 496 -0.54 28.29 -2.37
N THR A 497 -0.93 27.13 -2.91
CA THR A 497 -2.33 26.72 -3.00
C THR A 497 -2.95 26.60 -1.60
N LEU A 498 -2.24 26.01 -0.64
CA LEU A 498 -2.74 25.85 0.73
C LEU A 498 -2.93 27.19 1.46
N VAL A 499 -2.00 28.13 1.32
CA VAL A 499 -2.11 29.48 1.87
C VAL A 499 -3.33 30.20 1.31
N ALA A 500 -3.56 30.10 0.00
CA ALA A 500 -4.74 30.68 -0.64
C ALA A 500 -6.04 30.04 -0.12
N LEU A 501 -6.08 28.72 0.04
CA LEU A 501 -7.23 28.00 0.60
C LEU A 501 -7.52 28.42 2.04
N GLN A 502 -6.50 28.51 2.89
CA GLN A 502 -6.66 28.96 4.29
C GLN A 502 -7.15 30.42 4.39
N ALA A 503 -6.74 31.28 3.45
CA ALA A 503 -7.26 32.64 3.38
C ALA A 503 -8.74 32.70 2.95
N GLN A 504 -9.18 31.78 2.08
CA GLN A 504 -10.57 31.67 1.62
C GLN A 504 -11.48 30.96 2.64
N HIS A 505 -10.92 30.05 3.43
CA HIS A 505 -11.61 29.22 4.42
C HIS A 505 -10.91 29.32 5.78
N PRO A 506 -11.17 30.38 6.58
CA PRO A 506 -10.50 30.58 7.87
C PRO A 506 -10.78 29.49 8.91
N ASP A 507 -11.81 28.68 8.69
CA ASP A 507 -12.20 27.52 9.48
C ASP A 507 -11.46 26.22 9.09
N LEU A 508 -10.66 26.26 8.02
CA LEU A 508 -9.81 25.15 7.59
C LEU A 508 -8.62 24.99 8.54
N ASP A 509 -8.81 24.17 9.57
CA ASP A 509 -7.74 23.75 10.48
C ASP A 509 -7.14 22.40 10.04
N LEU A 510 -5.92 22.47 9.52
CA LEU A 510 -5.09 21.31 9.15
C LEU A 510 -3.96 21.07 10.16
N SER A 511 -3.97 21.79 11.28
CA SER A 511 -2.96 21.58 12.32
C SER A 511 -3.03 20.14 12.82
N PRO A 512 -1.89 19.53 13.16
CA PRO A 512 -1.88 18.23 13.79
C PRO A 512 -2.68 18.36 15.07
N ARG A 513 -3.84 17.72 15.11
CA ARG A 513 -4.59 17.60 16.35
C ARG A 513 -3.74 16.75 17.28
N VAL A 514 -3.07 17.41 18.24
CA VAL A 514 -2.33 16.74 19.31
C VAL A 514 -3.35 15.99 20.14
N HIS A 515 -3.61 14.75 19.75
CA HIS A 515 -4.28 13.81 20.61
C HIS A 515 -3.16 13.05 21.31
N ASP A 516 -2.71 13.57 22.45
CA ASP A 516 -2.00 12.78 23.45
C ASP A 516 -2.96 11.67 23.89
N VAL A 517 -3.05 10.61 23.09
CA VAL A 517 -3.90 9.46 23.35
C VAL A 517 -3.01 8.24 23.24
N GLU A 518 -2.38 7.92 24.37
CA GLU A 518 -2.08 6.53 24.68
C GLU A 518 -3.40 5.76 24.76
N PHE A 519 -3.50 4.71 23.94
CA PHE A 519 -4.60 3.75 24.03
C PHE A 519 -4.48 2.95 25.33
N HIS A 520 -5.20 3.37 26.37
CA HIS A 520 -5.47 2.55 27.54
C HIS A 520 -6.87 1.96 27.43
N GLY A 521 -7.01 0.85 26.71
CA GLY A 521 -8.15 -0.05 26.93
C GLY A 521 -7.95 -0.75 28.26
N SER A 522 -8.98 -0.87 29.11
CA SER A 522 -8.87 -1.76 30.27
C SER A 522 -8.53 -3.18 29.79
N PRO A 523 -7.84 -4.00 30.59
CA PRO A 523 -7.59 -5.40 30.25
C PRO A 523 -8.85 -6.14 29.77
N GLU A 524 -10.03 -5.85 30.34
CA GLU A 524 -11.30 -6.40 29.81
C GLU A 524 -11.71 -5.86 28.44
N MET A 525 -11.46 -4.59 28.11
CA MET A 525 -11.73 -4.04 26.77
C MET A 525 -10.82 -4.64 25.71
N ILE A 526 -9.54 -4.85 26.03
CA ILE A 526 -8.57 -5.50 25.14
C ILE A 526 -8.94 -6.97 24.95
N GLU A 527 -9.37 -7.66 26.01
CA GLU A 527 -9.81 -9.06 25.92
C GLU A 527 -11.12 -9.17 25.13
N LYS A 528 -12.03 -8.20 25.26
CA LYS A 528 -13.27 -8.13 24.48
C LYS A 528 -13.01 -7.84 22.99
N TRP A 529 -11.93 -7.12 22.65
CA TRP A 529 -11.50 -6.92 21.26
C TRP A 529 -10.73 -8.11 20.67
N ARG A 530 -10.22 -9.02 21.50
CA ARG A 530 -9.55 -10.27 21.07
C ARG A 530 -10.50 -11.45 20.91
N LEU A 531 -11.68 -11.37 21.52
CA LEU A 531 -12.71 -12.42 21.54
C LEU A 531 -13.93 -12.08 20.65
N MET A 532 -13.85 -11.00 19.87
CA MET A 532 -14.76 -10.62 18.78
C MET A 532 -14.00 -10.70 17.46
#